data_AF-A0A2X4UMK8-F1
#
_entry.id   AF-A0A2X4UMK8-F1
#
_cell.length_a   1.000
_cell.length_b   1.000
_cell.length_c   1.000
_cell.angle_alpha   90.00
_cell.angle_beta   90.00
_cell.angle_gamma   90.00
#
_symmetry.space_group_name_H-M   'P 1'
#
loop_
_entity.id
_entity.type
_entity.pdbx_description
1 polymer ?
#
loop_
_entity_poly.entity_id
_entity_poly.type
_entity_poly.pdbx_seq_one_letter_code
_entity_poly.pdbx_strand_id
1 'polypeptide(L)'
;MIISTPLKPPFPQTIIHPLFSVSLNTPKNVIFLIDSISKMYKKYFPACDINGSINPPAPFNHMGLRGAVPAKCANCSKLLEGECTRHMEIVGGYLHLDHGPCSIDGPSDPVIYENTFIQSKVTVPRKCSTCRFLSVAPIFGFQCHQDANKWGDFKRGLDWGAWKPSVIYLQLPEPKVTTKVLSQAVFDNDQIAFIREYRRVNPELSIEEAKMDFITLRKRIDNNP
;
A
#
# COMPACT_ATOMS: atom_id res chain seq x y z
N MET A 1 -17.97 -88.05 -28.11
CA MET A 1 -19.03 -88.28 -27.11
C MET A 1 -19.09 -87.04 -26.24
N ILE A 2 -20.28 -86.45 -26.17
CA ILE A 2 -20.63 -85.22 -25.44
C ILE A 2 -20.81 -85.58 -23.95
N ILE A 3 -20.48 -84.67 -23.03
CA ILE A 3 -21.37 -84.15 -21.97
C ILE A 3 -20.57 -83.45 -20.84
N SER A 4 -20.78 -82.13 -20.82
CA SER A 4 -21.02 -81.20 -19.70
C SER A 4 -20.16 -81.19 -18.44
N THR A 5 -19.45 -80.07 -18.31
CA THR A 5 -19.05 -79.38 -17.07
C THR A 5 -20.24 -78.69 -16.38
N PRO A 6 -20.30 -78.63 -15.03
CA PRO A 6 -21.28 -77.83 -14.32
C PRO A 6 -20.85 -76.37 -14.14
N LEU A 7 -21.79 -75.47 -14.42
CA LEU A 7 -21.73 -74.02 -14.30
C LEU A 7 -21.76 -73.55 -12.84
N LYS A 8 -20.88 -72.59 -12.54
CA LYS A 8 -20.79 -71.86 -11.27
C LYS A 8 -21.80 -70.68 -11.29
N PRO A 9 -22.61 -70.46 -10.23
CA PRO A 9 -23.55 -69.34 -10.18
C PRO A 9 -22.85 -67.99 -9.96
N PRO A 10 -23.49 -66.88 -10.39
CA PRO A 10 -22.85 -65.58 -10.58
C PRO A 10 -22.71 -64.76 -9.30
N PHE A 11 -21.64 -63.96 -9.26
CA PHE A 11 -21.42 -62.90 -8.28
C PHE A 11 -22.50 -61.81 -8.38
N PRO A 12 -22.95 -61.22 -7.26
CA PRO A 12 -23.80 -60.04 -7.29
C PRO A 12 -22.99 -58.83 -7.80
N GLN A 13 -23.53 -58.17 -8.82
CA GLN A 13 -23.04 -56.91 -9.35
C GLN A 13 -23.31 -55.80 -8.32
N THR A 14 -22.27 -55.23 -7.73
CA THR A 14 -22.37 -53.95 -7.02
C THR A 14 -22.11 -52.83 -8.03
N ILE A 15 -23.16 -52.09 -8.33
CA ILE A 15 -23.17 -50.91 -9.19
C ILE A 15 -22.30 -49.83 -8.53
N ILE A 16 -21.14 -49.55 -9.12
CA ILE A 16 -20.32 -48.38 -8.81
C ILE A 16 -20.90 -47.20 -9.60
N HIS A 17 -21.64 -46.32 -8.93
CA HIS A 17 -21.92 -44.99 -9.47
C HIS A 17 -20.64 -44.14 -9.41
N PRO A 18 -20.17 -43.56 -10.52
CA PRO A 18 -19.12 -42.56 -10.48
C PRO A 18 -19.72 -41.23 -10.01
N LEU A 19 -19.52 -40.89 -8.74
CA LEU A 19 -19.70 -39.51 -8.30
C LEU A 19 -18.48 -38.70 -8.77
N PHE A 20 -18.71 -38.00 -9.87
CA PHE A 20 -18.16 -36.70 -10.24
C PHE A 20 -16.76 -36.37 -9.71
N SER A 21 -15.81 -36.42 -10.64
CA SER A 21 -14.63 -35.57 -10.65
C SER A 21 -15.03 -34.10 -10.49
N VAL A 22 -14.87 -33.55 -9.28
CA VAL A 22 -14.77 -32.10 -9.13
C VAL A 22 -13.38 -31.72 -9.62
N SER A 23 -13.31 -31.38 -10.91
CA SER A 23 -12.23 -30.58 -11.46
C SER A 23 -12.16 -29.30 -10.61
N LEU A 24 -11.11 -29.18 -9.81
CA LEU A 24 -10.72 -27.92 -9.20
C LEU A 24 -10.27 -27.00 -10.35
N ASN A 25 -11.25 -26.39 -11.00
CA ASN A 25 -11.07 -25.18 -11.79
C ASN A 25 -10.40 -24.16 -10.87
N THR A 26 -9.08 -24.04 -10.97
CA THR A 26 -8.33 -22.91 -10.42
C THR A 26 -8.90 -21.63 -11.02
N PRO A 27 -9.54 -20.74 -10.24
CA PRO A 27 -9.86 -19.43 -10.75
C PRO A 27 -8.54 -18.69 -11.01
N LYS A 28 -8.44 -18.05 -12.18
CA LYS A 28 -7.37 -17.16 -12.64
C LYS A 28 -7.20 -15.88 -11.78
N ASN A 29 -7.50 -15.96 -10.49
CA ASN A 29 -7.49 -14.84 -9.53
C ASN A 29 -6.28 -14.87 -8.58
N VAL A 30 -5.27 -15.70 -8.84
CA VAL A 30 -4.10 -15.84 -7.96
C VAL A 30 -2.93 -14.92 -8.36
N ILE A 31 -3.07 -14.09 -9.40
CA ILE A 31 -1.98 -13.20 -9.88
C ILE A 31 -2.13 -11.73 -9.41
N PHE A 32 -3.24 -11.33 -8.77
CA PHE A 32 -3.43 -9.96 -8.27
C PHE A 32 -3.04 -9.73 -6.80
N LEU A 33 -2.61 -10.78 -6.08
CA LEU A 33 -2.39 -10.72 -4.62
C LEU A 33 -0.94 -10.51 -4.17
N ILE A 34 0.02 -10.42 -5.10
CA ILE A 34 1.45 -10.29 -4.75
C ILE A 34 1.95 -8.84 -4.77
N ASP A 35 1.27 -7.93 -5.48
CA ASP A 35 1.65 -6.50 -5.53
C ASP A 35 1.06 -5.65 -4.39
N SER A 36 0.12 -6.24 -3.62
CA SER A 36 -0.51 -5.66 -2.42
C SER A 36 0.21 -6.04 -1.13
N ILE A 37 1.54 -6.20 -1.16
CA ILE A 37 2.32 -5.93 0.06
C ILE A 37 2.05 -4.45 0.36
N SER A 38 1.19 -4.21 1.35
CA SER A 38 0.68 -2.88 1.68
C SER A 38 1.84 -2.02 2.12
N LYS A 39 2.40 -1.27 1.17
CA LYS A 39 3.55 -0.37 1.38
C LYS A 39 3.06 0.82 2.17
N MET A 40 2.98 0.65 3.49
CA MET A 40 2.53 1.69 4.42
C MET A 40 3.33 2.99 4.24
N TYR A 41 4.60 2.89 3.86
CA TYR A 41 5.46 4.05 3.64
C TYR A 41 4.96 5.00 2.53
N LYS A 42 4.06 4.58 1.63
CA LYS A 42 3.54 5.44 0.54
C LYS A 42 2.90 6.74 1.08
N LYS A 43 2.29 6.70 2.27
CA LYS A 43 1.68 7.87 2.92
C LYS A 43 2.69 8.79 3.64
N TYR A 44 3.98 8.45 3.60
CA TYR A 44 5.03 9.16 4.34
C TYR A 44 6.04 9.83 3.43
N PHE A 45 6.08 9.43 2.14
CA PHE A 45 7.04 9.93 1.18
C PHE A 45 6.36 10.62 0.00
N PRO A 46 6.90 11.76 -0.45
CA PRO A 46 8.09 12.42 0.08
C PRO A 46 7.82 13.14 1.42
N ALA A 47 8.89 13.41 2.18
CA ALA A 47 8.81 14.06 3.49
C ALA A 47 8.26 15.49 3.38
N CYS A 48 7.87 16.08 4.52
CA CYS A 48 7.42 17.47 4.56
C CYS A 48 8.62 18.41 4.46
N ASP A 49 8.58 19.31 3.47
CA ASP A 49 9.57 20.35 3.19
C ASP A 49 9.30 21.65 3.96
N ILE A 50 8.10 21.78 4.55
CA ILE A 50 7.71 22.96 5.32
C ILE A 50 8.45 22.98 6.66
N ASN A 51 9.36 23.95 6.77
CA ASN A 51 10.00 24.33 8.02
C ASN A 51 9.02 25.10 8.91
N GLY A 52 9.01 24.77 10.19
CA GLY A 52 8.17 25.45 11.18
C GLY A 52 8.07 24.65 12.47
N SER A 53 7.53 25.29 13.50
CA SER A 53 7.41 24.63 14.79
C SER A 53 6.33 23.54 14.77
N ILE A 54 6.58 22.44 15.47
CA ILE A 54 5.56 21.42 15.77
C ILE A 54 4.78 21.81 17.03
N ASN A 55 5.42 22.55 17.94
CA ASN A 55 4.87 22.94 19.23
C ASN A 55 4.68 24.47 19.35
N PRO A 56 3.71 24.94 20.17
CA PRO A 56 2.66 24.14 20.78
C PRO A 56 1.70 23.57 19.72
N PRO A 57 1.11 22.38 19.93
CA PRO A 57 0.10 21.84 19.03
C PRO A 57 -1.04 22.83 18.81
N ALA A 58 -1.52 22.94 17.57
CA ALA A 58 -2.64 23.78 17.24
C ALA A 58 -3.94 22.98 17.34
N PRO A 59 -4.94 23.43 18.11
CA PRO A 59 -6.24 22.77 18.17
C PRO A 59 -6.85 22.61 16.79
N PHE A 60 -7.38 21.43 16.50
CA PHE A 60 -8.00 21.13 15.22
C PHE A 60 -9.22 20.25 15.41
N ASN A 61 -10.31 20.60 14.75
CA ASN A 61 -11.57 19.85 14.80
C ASN A 61 -12.11 19.71 13.38
N HIS A 62 -12.50 18.50 13.01
CA HIS A 62 -13.06 18.23 11.69
C HIS A 62 -14.02 17.05 11.73
N MET A 63 -15.24 17.22 11.22
CA MET A 63 -16.28 16.16 11.15
C MET A 63 -16.47 15.35 12.44
N GLY A 64 -16.48 16.02 13.60
CA GLY A 64 -16.65 15.38 14.90
C GLY A 64 -15.38 14.83 15.54
N LEU A 65 -14.27 14.76 14.79
CA LEU A 65 -12.94 14.47 15.33
C LEU A 65 -12.41 15.69 16.08
N ARG A 66 -11.78 15.45 17.24
CA ARG A 66 -11.21 16.48 18.12
C ARG A 66 -9.76 16.15 18.46
N GLY A 67 -8.89 17.14 18.36
CA GLY A 67 -7.49 16.96 18.71
C GLY A 67 -6.63 18.16 18.35
N ALA A 68 -5.43 17.88 17.87
CA ALA A 68 -4.49 18.91 17.46
C ALA A 68 -3.64 18.45 16.27
N VAL A 69 -3.15 19.43 15.52
CA VAL A 69 -2.17 19.23 14.44
C VAL A 69 -0.86 19.93 14.80
N PRO A 70 0.27 19.60 14.15
CA PRO A 70 1.51 20.35 14.31
C PRO A 70 1.31 21.84 14.05
N ALA A 71 1.93 22.73 14.83
CA ALA A 71 1.72 24.18 14.73
C ALA A 71 1.94 24.71 13.29
N LYS A 72 2.99 24.23 12.62
CA LYS A 72 3.32 24.56 11.23
C LYS A 72 2.23 24.17 10.22
N CYS A 73 1.38 23.20 10.56
CA CYS A 73 0.31 22.74 9.69
C CYS A 73 -0.95 23.60 9.82
N ALA A 74 -1.17 24.28 10.95
CA ALA A 74 -2.41 25.01 11.24
C ALA A 74 -2.79 26.05 10.17
N ASN A 75 -1.79 26.75 9.63
CA ASN A 75 -1.98 27.74 8.57
C ASN A 75 -1.43 27.27 7.22
N CYS A 76 -1.10 25.99 7.10
CA CYS A 76 -0.57 25.43 5.86
C CYS A 76 -1.71 25.22 4.86
N SER A 77 -1.56 25.75 3.64
CA SER A 77 -2.52 25.55 2.55
C SER A 77 -2.63 24.09 2.08
N LYS A 78 -1.73 23.22 2.53
CA LYS A 78 -1.75 21.78 2.27
C LYS A 78 -2.42 20.96 3.38
N LEU A 79 -2.89 21.58 4.47
CA LEU A 79 -3.67 20.89 5.50
C LEU A 79 -5.11 20.70 5.02
N LEU A 80 -5.59 19.46 5.01
CA LEU A 80 -6.98 19.13 4.70
C LEU A 80 -7.41 17.94 5.56
N GLU A 81 -8.53 18.08 6.28
CA GLU A 81 -9.14 17.01 7.08
C GLU A 81 -8.20 16.33 8.11
N GLY A 82 -7.11 17.00 8.52
CA GLY A 82 -6.12 16.45 9.45
C GLY A 82 -5.00 15.64 8.78
N GLU A 83 -4.93 15.62 7.44
CA GLU A 83 -3.85 15.06 6.65
C GLU A 83 -3.23 16.13 5.72
N CYS A 84 -2.18 15.76 4.99
CA CYS A 84 -1.47 16.64 4.07
C CYS A 84 -1.81 16.31 2.62
N THR A 85 -2.25 17.31 1.86
CA THR A 85 -2.51 17.20 0.40
C THR A 85 -1.27 17.43 -0.45
N ARG A 86 -0.09 17.51 0.18
CA ARG A 86 1.19 17.66 -0.52
C ARG A 86 1.40 16.46 -1.46
N HIS A 87 1.76 16.75 -2.70
CA HIS A 87 2.00 15.78 -3.78
C HIS A 87 0.84 14.82 -4.04
N MET A 88 -0.39 15.17 -3.69
CA MET A 88 -1.56 14.32 -3.95
C MET A 88 -1.68 13.94 -5.43
N GLU A 89 -1.25 14.83 -6.33
CA GLU A 89 -1.19 14.59 -7.78
C GLU A 89 -0.17 13.51 -8.19
N ILE A 90 0.81 13.20 -7.32
CA ILE A 90 1.85 12.19 -7.54
C ILE A 90 1.53 10.91 -6.78
N VAL A 91 1.13 11.01 -5.50
CA VAL A 91 0.96 9.83 -4.64
C VAL A 91 -0.46 9.26 -4.68
N GLY A 92 -1.41 9.99 -5.25
CA GLY A 92 -2.80 9.55 -5.40
C GLY A 92 -3.61 9.54 -4.10
N GLY A 93 -3.17 10.29 -3.08
CA GLY A 93 -3.84 10.35 -1.79
C GLY A 93 -3.20 11.34 -0.83
N TYR A 94 -3.71 11.38 0.41
CA TYR A 94 -3.17 12.23 1.46
C TYR A 94 -1.95 11.60 2.14
N LEU A 95 -1.01 12.45 2.54
CA LEU A 95 0.17 12.10 3.31
C LEU A 95 -0.06 12.40 4.80
N HIS A 96 0.63 11.68 5.68
CA HIS A 96 0.62 12.01 7.11
C HIS A 96 1.23 13.39 7.38
N LEU A 97 0.69 14.09 8.39
CA LEU A 97 1.30 15.31 8.90
C LEU A 97 2.62 14.99 9.60
N ASP A 98 3.58 15.90 9.46
CA ASP A 98 4.88 15.82 10.13
C ASP A 98 4.75 16.27 11.60
N HIS A 99 4.58 15.29 12.47
CA HIS A 99 4.52 15.46 13.92
C HIS A 99 5.91 15.49 14.59
N GLY A 100 6.99 15.56 13.79
CA GLY A 100 8.37 15.52 14.27
C GLY A 100 8.91 14.12 14.51
N PRO A 101 10.12 14.02 15.07
CA PRO A 101 10.79 12.76 15.36
C PRO A 101 10.18 12.02 16.55
N CYS A 102 10.30 10.70 16.55
CA CYS A 102 9.85 9.83 17.66
C CYS A 102 10.96 9.75 18.69
N SER A 103 10.60 9.78 19.98
CA SER A 103 11.57 9.60 21.08
C SER A 103 11.96 8.15 21.33
N ILE A 104 11.40 7.20 20.57
CA ILE A 104 11.86 5.81 20.57
C ILE A 104 13.10 5.72 19.68
N ASP A 105 14.22 5.40 20.33
CA ASP A 105 15.47 5.10 19.65
C ASP A 105 15.41 3.76 18.93
N GLY A 106 16.08 3.71 17.78
CA GLY A 106 16.25 2.48 17.02
C GLY A 106 16.25 2.70 15.51
N PRO A 107 16.53 1.65 14.74
CA PRO A 107 16.61 1.74 13.29
C PRO A 107 15.25 2.03 12.66
N SER A 108 15.22 2.86 11.61
CA SER A 108 13.99 3.18 10.87
C SER A 108 13.88 2.47 9.52
N ASP A 109 14.81 1.56 9.23
CA ASP A 109 14.75 0.76 8.01
C ASP A 109 13.49 -0.14 8.01
N PRO A 110 12.96 -0.45 6.82
CA PRO A 110 11.70 -1.17 6.66
C PRO A 110 11.86 -2.64 7.07
N VAL A 111 10.96 -3.12 7.92
CA VAL A 111 10.81 -4.54 8.22
C VAL A 111 9.38 -4.99 7.96
N ILE A 112 9.23 -6.26 7.58
CA ILE A 112 7.91 -6.90 7.49
C ILE A 112 7.40 -7.07 8.91
N TYR A 113 6.18 -6.58 9.15
CA TYR A 113 5.47 -6.77 10.40
C TYR A 113 4.28 -7.70 10.16
N GLU A 114 4.17 -8.68 11.03
CA GLU A 114 3.13 -9.70 11.04
C GLU A 114 2.82 -9.99 12.51
N ASN A 115 1.53 -10.13 12.84
CA ASN A 115 1.11 -10.60 14.15
C ASN A 115 -0.03 -11.60 13.99
N THR A 116 -0.45 -12.22 15.10
CA THR A 116 -1.50 -13.27 15.09
C THR A 116 -2.84 -12.79 14.54
N PHE A 117 -3.07 -11.48 14.45
CA PHE A 117 -4.32 -10.87 13.99
C PHE A 117 -4.21 -10.21 12.60
N ILE A 118 -3.00 -10.03 12.09
CA ILE A 118 -2.71 -9.30 10.85
C ILE A 118 -2.09 -10.29 9.88
N GLN A 119 -2.93 -10.86 9.02
CA GLN A 119 -2.53 -11.82 7.98
C GLN A 119 -1.86 -11.12 6.78
N SER A 120 -1.99 -9.80 6.65
CA SER A 120 -1.37 -9.03 5.59
C SER A 120 0.06 -8.62 5.96
N LYS A 121 1.03 -9.00 5.13
CA LYS A 121 2.42 -8.56 5.27
C LYS A 121 2.51 -7.06 4.99
N VAL A 122 2.70 -6.28 6.05
CA VAL A 122 2.89 -4.82 5.97
C VAL A 122 4.32 -4.45 6.31
N THR A 123 4.75 -3.26 5.90
CA THR A 123 6.09 -2.75 6.24
C THR A 123 5.99 -1.62 7.25
N VAL A 124 6.77 -1.69 8.32
CA VAL A 124 6.90 -0.64 9.35
C VAL A 124 8.38 -0.32 9.58
N PRO A 125 8.73 0.83 10.19
CA PRO A 125 10.10 1.07 10.65
C PRO A 125 10.51 -0.01 11.67
N ARG A 126 11.74 -0.50 11.62
CA ARG A 126 12.24 -1.55 12.52
C ARG A 126 12.00 -1.23 14.00
N LYS A 127 12.26 0.00 14.43
CA LYS A 127 12.00 0.45 15.80
C LYS A 127 10.53 0.35 16.22
N CYS A 128 9.60 0.33 15.27
CA CYS A 128 8.18 0.21 15.54
C CYS A 128 7.71 -1.24 15.70
N SER A 129 8.41 -2.23 15.14
CA SER A 129 7.92 -3.63 15.10
C SER A 129 7.72 -4.26 16.48
N THR A 130 8.47 -3.79 17.49
CA THR A 130 8.33 -4.22 18.90
C THR A 130 7.86 -3.08 19.81
N CYS A 131 7.46 -1.94 19.25
CA CYS A 131 7.11 -0.77 20.02
C CYS A 131 5.68 -0.89 20.57
N ARG A 132 5.51 -0.70 21.88
CA ARG A 132 4.20 -0.70 22.55
C ARG A 132 3.23 0.36 22.02
N PHE A 133 3.76 1.42 21.40
CA PHE A 133 2.97 2.53 20.85
C PHE A 133 2.46 2.26 19.43
N LEU A 134 2.88 1.17 18.78
CA LEU A 134 2.37 0.77 17.47
C LEU A 134 0.91 0.33 17.61
N SER A 135 0.02 0.92 16.81
CA SER A 135 -1.39 0.53 16.78
C SER A 135 -1.91 0.49 15.36
N VAL A 136 -3.01 -0.24 15.16
CA VAL A 136 -3.71 -0.32 13.88
C VAL A 136 -5.11 0.24 14.05
N ALA A 137 -5.46 1.24 13.25
CA ALA A 137 -6.83 1.71 13.08
C ALA A 137 -7.45 1.09 11.83
N PRO A 138 -8.73 0.70 11.85
CA PRO A 138 -9.40 0.12 10.69
C PRO A 138 -9.34 0.99 9.42
N ILE A 139 -9.42 2.32 9.58
CA ILE A 139 -9.45 3.28 8.46
C ILE A 139 -8.04 3.79 8.11
N PHE A 140 -7.25 4.15 9.13
CA PHE A 140 -5.96 4.82 8.92
C PHE A 140 -4.78 3.84 8.79
N GLY A 141 -4.98 2.56 9.09
CA GLY A 141 -3.92 1.56 9.12
C GLY A 141 -2.99 1.74 10.31
N PHE A 142 -1.69 1.49 10.11
CA PHE A 142 -0.69 1.61 11.17
C PHE A 142 -0.39 3.07 11.53
N GLN A 143 -0.42 3.33 12.83
CA GLN A 143 -0.17 4.65 13.42
C GLN A 143 0.56 4.52 14.76
N CYS A 144 1.20 5.60 15.17
CA CYS A 144 1.83 5.73 16.47
C CYS A 144 0.84 6.39 17.44
N HIS A 145 0.50 5.70 18.53
CA HIS A 145 -0.32 6.31 19.60
C HIS A 145 0.52 7.04 20.66
N GLN A 146 1.83 7.16 20.45
CA GLN A 146 2.67 8.01 21.29
C GLN A 146 2.10 9.44 21.27
N ASP A 147 1.88 9.99 22.46
CA ASP A 147 1.27 11.31 22.65
C ASP A 147 -0.19 11.42 22.15
N ALA A 148 -0.97 10.34 22.21
CA ALA A 148 -2.40 10.41 21.87
C ALA A 148 -3.17 11.46 22.70
N ASN A 149 -2.75 11.72 23.93
CA ASN A 149 -3.29 12.80 24.77
C ASN A 149 -2.97 14.21 24.22
N LYS A 150 -1.91 14.36 23.43
CA LYS A 150 -1.49 15.61 22.80
C LYS A 150 -2.22 15.85 21.47
N TRP A 151 -2.37 14.80 20.67
CA TRP A 151 -2.89 14.90 19.30
C TRP A 151 -4.38 14.58 19.17
N GLY A 152 -4.97 13.92 20.18
CA GLY A 152 -6.38 13.50 20.17
C GLY A 152 -6.64 12.48 19.07
N ASP A 153 -7.67 12.74 18.25
CA ASP A 153 -8.07 11.85 17.16
C ASP A 153 -7.09 11.88 15.96
N PHE A 154 -6.29 12.94 15.83
CA PHE A 154 -5.33 13.13 14.73
C PHE A 154 -3.98 12.48 15.05
N LYS A 155 -3.99 11.15 15.15
CA LYS A 155 -2.82 10.38 15.61
C LYS A 155 -1.61 10.54 14.70
N ARG A 156 -0.44 10.39 15.31
CA ARG A 156 0.86 10.50 14.65
C ARG A 156 1.09 9.32 13.72
N GLY A 157 1.65 9.59 12.53
CA GLY A 157 2.16 8.55 11.65
C GLY A 157 3.43 7.87 12.21
N LEU A 158 3.85 6.77 11.59
CA LEU A 158 5.13 6.12 11.90
C LEU A 158 6.33 7.00 11.52
N ASP A 159 7.35 6.99 12.36
CA ASP A 159 8.57 7.74 12.15
C ASP A 159 9.61 6.91 11.38
N TRP A 160 9.81 7.26 10.11
CA TRP A 160 10.78 6.64 9.23
C TRP A 160 12.19 7.24 9.33
N GLY A 161 12.42 8.21 10.23
CA GLY A 161 13.72 8.84 10.44
C GLY A 161 14.33 9.35 9.14
N ALA A 162 15.62 9.04 8.93
CA ALA A 162 16.33 9.36 7.69
C ALA A 162 16.15 8.32 6.57
N TRP A 163 15.47 7.19 6.85
CA TRP A 163 15.23 6.20 5.83
C TRP A 163 14.23 6.76 4.80
N LYS A 164 14.51 6.52 3.52
CA LYS A 164 13.61 6.82 2.41
C LYS A 164 13.66 5.68 1.40
N PRO A 165 12.55 5.36 0.70
CA PRO A 165 12.58 4.38 -0.37
C PRO A 165 13.42 4.92 -1.54
N SER A 166 14.11 4.02 -2.24
CA SER A 166 14.81 4.38 -3.49
C SER A 166 13.85 4.85 -4.58
N VAL A 167 12.60 4.37 -4.55
CA VAL A 167 11.53 4.72 -5.49
C VAL A 167 10.26 5.03 -4.72
N ILE A 168 9.72 6.23 -4.94
CA ILE A 168 8.40 6.63 -4.47
C ILE A 168 7.37 6.05 -5.43
N TYR A 169 6.26 5.57 -4.88
CA TYR A 169 5.15 5.10 -5.71
C TYR A 169 4.46 6.31 -6.34
N LEU A 170 4.43 6.34 -7.67
CA LEU A 170 3.73 7.34 -8.46
C LEU A 170 2.36 6.76 -8.84
N GLN A 171 1.35 7.61 -8.88
CA GLN A 171 -0.01 7.28 -9.28
C GLN A 171 -0.34 8.07 -10.55
N LEU A 172 -0.75 7.35 -11.59
CA LEU A 172 -1.37 7.93 -12.79
C LEU A 172 -2.79 8.41 -12.46
N PRO A 173 -3.30 9.43 -13.17
CA PRO A 173 -4.67 9.89 -12.97
C PRO A 173 -5.67 8.77 -13.27
N GLU A 174 -6.71 8.67 -12.44
CA GLU A 174 -7.83 7.76 -12.71
C GLU A 174 -8.42 8.02 -14.10
N PRO A 175 -8.82 6.97 -14.86
CA PRO A 175 -8.94 5.56 -14.47
C PRO A 175 -7.68 4.71 -14.74
N LYS A 176 -6.50 5.33 -14.92
CA LYS A 176 -5.29 4.62 -15.36
C LYS A 176 -4.72 3.75 -14.24
N VAL A 177 -4.51 2.47 -14.54
CA VAL A 177 -3.86 1.52 -13.64
C VAL A 177 -2.37 1.86 -13.54
N THR A 178 -1.89 1.96 -12.30
CA THR A 178 -0.48 2.20 -12.02
C THR A 178 0.15 1.01 -11.30
N THR A 179 1.39 0.69 -11.65
CA THR A 179 2.17 -0.40 -11.03
C THR A 179 3.51 0.10 -10.50
N LYS A 180 4.15 -0.70 -9.64
CA LYS A 180 5.51 -0.40 -9.16
C LYS A 180 6.50 -0.32 -10.33
N VAL A 181 6.32 -1.18 -11.34
CA VAL A 181 7.18 -1.23 -12.53
C VAL A 181 7.14 0.09 -13.29
N LEU A 182 5.95 0.71 -13.40
CA LEU A 182 5.83 2.06 -13.98
C LEU A 182 6.60 3.09 -13.18
N SER A 183 6.42 3.13 -11.86
CA SER A 183 7.17 4.06 -11.01
C SER A 183 8.68 3.88 -11.18
N GLN A 184 9.16 2.63 -11.13
CA GLN A 184 10.56 2.28 -11.29
C GLN A 184 11.11 2.76 -12.64
N ALA A 185 10.40 2.49 -13.74
CA ALA A 185 10.80 2.91 -15.08
C ALA A 185 10.91 4.45 -15.21
N VAL A 186 10.03 5.21 -14.53
CA VAL A 186 10.14 6.67 -14.49
C VAL A 186 11.40 7.10 -13.73
N PHE A 187 11.69 6.53 -12.55
CA PHE A 187 12.89 6.85 -11.77
C PHE A 187 14.18 6.50 -12.51
N ASP A 188 14.22 5.36 -13.19
CA ASP A 188 15.35 4.88 -14.00
C ASP A 188 15.49 5.62 -15.35
N ASN A 189 14.53 6.50 -15.67
CA ASN A 189 14.42 7.20 -16.94
C ASN A 189 14.35 6.24 -18.15
N ASP A 190 13.73 5.06 -17.97
CA ASP A 190 13.53 4.05 -19.01
C ASP A 190 12.13 4.19 -19.61
N GLN A 191 12.00 5.03 -20.63
CA GLN A 191 10.74 5.25 -21.33
C GLN A 191 10.21 3.99 -22.03
N ILE A 192 11.09 3.10 -22.48
CA ILE A 192 10.69 1.89 -23.22
C ILE A 192 10.05 0.89 -22.26
N ALA A 193 10.69 0.65 -21.10
CA ALA A 193 10.10 -0.18 -20.06
C ALA A 193 8.77 0.40 -19.57
N PHE A 194 8.69 1.73 -19.41
CA PHE A 194 7.45 2.40 -19.03
C PHE A 194 6.32 2.14 -20.04
N ILE A 195 6.54 2.41 -21.33
CA ILE A 195 5.51 2.22 -22.37
C ILE A 195 5.05 0.76 -22.44
N ARG A 196 5.99 -0.18 -22.31
CA ARG A 196 5.70 -1.62 -22.34
C ARG A 196 4.77 -2.02 -21.20
N GLU A 197 5.11 -1.62 -19.97
CA GLU A 197 4.29 -1.92 -18.80
C GLU A 197 2.95 -1.16 -18.85
N TYR A 198 2.98 0.10 -19.27
CA TYR A 198 1.81 0.97 -19.33
C TYR A 198 0.73 0.35 -20.21
N ARG A 199 1.11 -0.11 -21.39
CA ARG A 199 0.20 -0.81 -22.30
C ARG A 199 -0.24 -2.19 -21.82
N ARG A 200 0.60 -2.88 -21.04
CA ARG A 200 0.21 -4.18 -20.46
C ARG A 200 -0.93 -4.02 -19.48
N VAL A 201 -0.91 -2.97 -18.67
CA VAL A 201 -1.91 -2.73 -17.60
C VAL A 201 -3.03 -1.78 -18.01
N ASN A 202 -2.83 -1.00 -19.07
CA ASN A 202 -3.82 -0.12 -19.69
C ASN A 202 -3.92 -0.41 -21.21
N PRO A 203 -4.50 -1.54 -21.64
CA PRO A 203 -4.44 -2.00 -23.03
C PRO A 203 -5.17 -1.08 -24.03
N GLU A 204 -6.16 -0.32 -23.57
CA GLU A 204 -6.97 0.59 -24.40
C GLU A 204 -6.30 1.95 -24.64
N LEU A 205 -5.16 2.23 -23.98
CA LEU A 205 -4.50 3.53 -24.05
C LEU A 205 -3.38 3.55 -25.10
N SER A 206 -3.20 4.71 -25.73
CA SER A 206 -2.26 4.90 -26.82
C SER A 206 -0.79 4.97 -26.36
N ILE A 207 0.14 4.78 -27.31
CA ILE A 207 1.58 4.96 -27.06
C ILE A 207 1.87 6.45 -26.79
N GLU A 208 1.17 7.34 -27.48
CA GLU A 208 1.28 8.79 -27.33
C GLU A 208 0.92 9.22 -25.91
N GLU A 209 -0.19 8.70 -25.36
CA GLU A 209 -0.55 8.92 -23.96
C GLU A 209 0.49 8.39 -22.99
N ALA A 210 1.02 7.18 -23.24
CA ALA A 210 2.08 6.61 -22.40
C ALA A 210 3.34 7.50 -22.39
N LYS A 211 3.72 8.07 -23.54
CA LYS A 211 4.83 9.02 -23.63
C LYS A 211 4.55 10.31 -22.88
N MET A 212 3.34 10.86 -23.01
CA MET A 212 2.93 12.08 -22.30
C MET A 212 2.93 11.90 -20.79
N ASP A 213 2.40 10.77 -20.31
CA ASP A 213 2.38 10.46 -18.88
C ASP A 213 3.79 10.25 -18.34
N PHE A 214 4.67 9.56 -19.08
CA PHE A 214 6.07 9.42 -18.71
C PHE A 214 6.75 10.79 -18.53
N ILE A 215 6.59 11.69 -19.50
CA ILE A 215 7.14 13.05 -19.44
C ILE A 215 6.55 13.82 -18.26
N THR A 216 5.24 13.70 -18.02
CA THR A 216 4.55 14.37 -16.92
C THR A 216 5.07 13.89 -15.57
N LEU A 217 5.21 12.59 -15.39
CA LEU A 217 5.75 12.00 -14.16
C LEU A 217 7.23 12.36 -13.96
N ARG A 218 8.05 12.36 -15.02
CA ARG A 218 9.46 12.82 -14.95
C ARG A 218 9.56 14.27 -14.47
N LYS A 219 8.81 15.18 -15.09
CA LYS A 219 8.78 16.60 -14.68
C LYS A 219 8.41 16.76 -13.21
N ARG A 220 7.49 15.93 -12.69
CA ARG A 220 7.07 15.96 -11.28
C ARG A 220 8.14 15.46 -10.32
N ILE A 221 8.96 14.49 -10.72
CA ILE A 221 10.14 14.06 -9.95
C ILE A 221 11.18 15.17 -9.97
N ASP A 222 11.50 15.70 -11.15
CA ASP A 222 12.58 16.68 -11.32
C ASP A 222 12.28 18.02 -10.60
N ASN A 223 11.00 18.39 -10.49
CA ASN A 223 10.56 19.61 -9.79
C ASN A 223 10.32 19.42 -8.28
N ASN A 224 10.46 18.20 -7.74
CA ASN A 224 10.37 17.92 -6.30
C ASN A 224 11.69 17.31 -5.82
N PRO A 225 12.75 18.13 -5.64
CA PRO A 225 14.04 17.67 -5.13
C PRO A 225 13.96 17.11 -3.70
#